data_AF-A0A256YAN0-F1
#
_entry.id   AF-A0A256YAN0-F1
#
_cell.length_a   1.000
_cell.length_b   1.000
_cell.length_c   1.000
_cell.angle_alpha   90.00
_cell.angle_beta   90.00
_cell.angle_gamma   90.00
#
_symmetry.space_group_name_H-M   'P 1'
#
loop_
_entity.id
_entity.type
_entity.pdbx_description
1 polymer ?
#
loop_
_entity_poly.entity_id
_entity_poly.type
_entity_poly.pdbx_seq_one_letter_code
_entity_poly.pdbx_strand_id
1 'polypeptide(L)'
;GDIVFIADIALSEAHLGEIESLFKLYSRKGELIYIDHHPEPIGLKPSDLSGNVIHDTCCSASELTYKFFSDYLEWDYSRVALYGAIGDYLDTTPWALETLRNWDKRTIYFEAGVLTQGLEGSRRLYDFKRHVVKHLAENKLPSGLSELLVRALIESMNDEELRSWVREHFNSLNNIGYVGNPPGSLGKAALYARIYSKKPVGIAFQRHKGFYNMSLRAGIDIDLNTILRQITPRLGGTGGGHHRAAGARIPVNKLKDFLEELDMTLENYIK
;
A
#
# COMPACT_ATOMS: atom_id res chain seq x y z
N GLY A 1 6.23 12.12 29.83
CA GLY A 1 5.61 12.85 28.71
C GLY A 1 4.65 11.93 28.01
N ASP A 2 4.24 12.29 26.80
CA ASP A 2 3.23 11.54 26.04
C ASP A 2 3.81 10.24 25.45
N ILE A 3 2.91 9.32 25.08
CA ILE A 3 3.24 8.13 24.29
C ILE A 3 2.85 8.41 22.84
N VAL A 4 3.81 8.28 21.94
CA VAL A 4 3.61 8.43 20.50
C VAL A 4 3.78 7.06 19.84
N PHE A 5 2.71 6.58 19.19
CA PHE A 5 2.72 5.33 18.42
C PHE A 5 2.52 5.66 16.95
N ILE A 6 3.45 5.20 16.12
CA ILE A 6 3.44 5.38 14.66
C ILE A 6 3.55 3.99 14.04
N ALA A 7 2.61 3.63 13.17
CA ALA A 7 2.66 2.37 12.45
C ALA A 7 2.32 2.55 10.98
N ASP A 8 2.96 1.76 10.12
CA ASP A 8 2.67 1.66 8.68
C ASP A 8 2.77 2.99 7.93
N ILE A 9 3.80 3.77 8.23
CA ILE A 9 4.06 5.08 7.61
C ILE A 9 5.53 5.16 7.23
N ALA A 10 5.80 5.12 5.92
CA ALA A 10 7.14 5.27 5.37
C ALA A 10 7.78 6.63 5.73
N LEU A 11 9.10 6.61 5.94
CA LEU A 11 9.89 7.82 6.20
C LEU A 11 10.12 8.61 4.90
N SER A 12 9.82 9.91 4.92
CA SER A 12 9.99 10.79 3.77
C SER A 12 11.43 11.31 3.66
N GLU A 13 12.12 11.02 2.55
CA GLU A 13 13.51 11.49 2.32
C GLU A 13 13.64 13.01 2.41
N ALA A 14 12.63 13.74 1.93
CA ALA A 14 12.61 15.20 1.94
C ALA A 14 12.56 15.79 3.36
N HIS A 15 12.13 15.01 4.35
CA HIS A 15 11.90 15.49 5.73
C HIS A 15 12.72 14.72 6.78
N LEU A 16 13.70 13.90 6.37
CA LEU A 16 14.44 13.02 7.30
C LEU A 16 15.08 13.78 8.48
N GLY A 17 15.72 14.91 8.22
CA GLY A 17 16.37 15.69 9.29
C GLY A 17 15.38 16.22 10.34
N GLU A 18 14.17 16.60 9.92
CA GLU A 18 13.11 17.02 10.84
C GLU A 18 12.56 15.82 11.61
N ILE A 19 12.28 14.70 10.91
CA ILE A 19 11.80 13.46 11.51
C ILE A 19 12.77 12.96 12.57
N GLU A 20 14.07 12.88 12.28
CA GLU A 20 15.10 12.49 13.25
C GLU A 20 15.09 13.36 14.50
N SER A 21 14.93 14.67 14.32
CA SER A 21 14.90 15.65 15.41
C SER A 21 13.67 15.45 16.29
N LEU A 22 12.51 15.18 15.69
CA LEU A 22 11.27 14.87 16.40
C LEU A 22 11.37 13.53 17.13
N PHE A 23 11.94 12.49 16.51
CA PHE A 23 12.13 11.19 17.14
C PHE A 23 13.00 11.31 18.39
N LYS A 24 14.12 12.05 18.30
CA LYS A 24 15.00 12.37 19.45
C LYS A 24 14.25 13.16 20.53
N LEU A 25 13.39 14.10 20.16
CA LEU A 25 12.63 14.91 21.12
C LEU A 25 11.59 14.09 21.90
N TYR A 26 10.77 13.29 21.19
CA TYR A 26 9.69 12.51 21.80
C TYR A 26 10.22 11.34 22.62
N SER A 27 11.23 10.63 22.13
CA SER A 27 11.89 9.55 22.89
C SER A 27 12.59 10.03 24.17
N ARG A 28 13.02 11.30 24.24
CA ARG A 28 13.60 11.88 25.47
C ARG A 28 12.56 12.30 26.50
N LYS A 29 11.39 12.78 26.06
CA LYS A 29 10.35 13.34 26.94
C LYS A 29 9.28 12.33 27.33
N GLY A 30 9.15 11.24 26.59
CA GLY A 30 8.13 10.21 26.75
C GLY A 30 8.54 8.94 26.04
N GLU A 31 7.56 8.22 25.49
CA GLU A 31 7.80 6.99 24.75
C GLU A 31 7.44 7.20 23.28
N LEU A 32 8.32 6.74 22.40
CA LEU A 32 8.09 6.73 20.96
C LEU A 32 8.23 5.29 20.47
N ILE A 33 7.16 4.75 19.87
CA ILE A 33 7.14 3.45 19.23
C ILE A 33 6.87 3.68 17.74
N TYR A 34 7.77 3.17 16.89
CA TYR A 34 7.65 3.23 15.44
C TYR A 34 7.73 1.80 14.88
N ILE A 35 6.67 1.36 14.19
CA ILE A 35 6.58 0.02 13.60
C ILE A 35 6.28 0.13 12.11
N ASP A 36 7.19 -0.29 11.25
CA ASP A 36 7.02 -0.11 9.81
C ASP A 36 7.69 -1.21 8.99
N HIS A 37 7.27 -1.38 7.74
CA HIS A 37 7.78 -2.39 6.83
C HIS A 37 8.18 -1.85 5.46
N HIS A 38 8.04 -0.55 5.22
CA HIS A 38 8.42 0.05 3.95
C HIS A 38 9.94 0.02 3.74
N PRO A 39 10.44 0.11 2.48
CA PRO A 39 11.87 0.19 2.23
C PRO A 39 12.55 1.33 3.00
N GLU A 40 13.81 1.12 3.39
CA GLU A 40 14.60 2.14 4.07
C GLU A 40 14.75 3.41 3.22
N PRO A 41 14.69 4.61 3.83
CA PRO A 41 15.01 5.83 3.12
C PRO A 41 16.51 5.88 2.75
N ILE A 42 16.83 6.56 1.66
CA ILE A 42 18.22 6.67 1.21
C ILE A 42 19.07 7.40 2.26
N GLY A 43 20.11 6.74 2.76
CA GLY A 43 21.10 7.34 3.67
C GLY A 43 20.72 7.31 5.15
N LEU A 44 19.63 6.64 5.53
CA LEU A 44 19.25 6.45 6.92
C LEU A 44 18.70 5.05 7.15
N LYS A 45 19.24 4.33 8.14
CA LYS A 45 18.66 3.09 8.61
C LYS A 45 17.66 3.39 9.71
N PRO A 46 16.43 2.83 9.66
CA PRO A 46 15.47 2.99 10.76
C PRO A 46 16.04 2.58 12.12
N SER A 47 16.96 1.60 12.17
CA SER A 47 17.67 1.20 13.40
C SER A 47 18.47 2.32 14.07
N ASP A 48 18.81 3.38 13.34
CA ASP A 48 19.61 4.51 13.86
C ASP A 48 18.72 5.60 14.50
N LEU A 49 17.40 5.49 14.38
CA LEU A 49 16.44 6.43 14.95
C LEU A 49 16.26 6.21 16.47
N SER A 50 15.97 7.30 17.18
CA SER A 50 15.69 7.24 18.63
C SER A 50 14.26 6.77 18.90
N GLY A 51 14.07 5.91 19.90
CA GLY A 51 12.78 5.32 20.27
C GLY A 51 12.78 3.80 20.13
N ASN A 52 11.63 3.18 20.37
CA ASN A 52 11.38 1.77 20.11
C ASN A 52 11.05 1.61 18.63
N VAL A 53 12.07 1.34 17.81
CA VAL A 53 11.94 1.22 16.36
C VAL A 53 11.95 -0.25 15.96
N ILE A 54 10.84 -0.72 15.38
CA ILE A 54 10.65 -2.07 14.86
C ILE A 54 10.46 -1.94 13.36
N HIS A 55 11.42 -2.43 12.60
CA HIS A 55 11.40 -2.34 11.15
C HIS A 55 11.85 -3.66 10.54
N ASP A 56 11.02 -4.20 9.65
CA ASP A 56 11.33 -5.40 8.87
C ASP A 56 10.51 -5.41 7.59
N THR A 57 11.18 -5.39 6.44
CA THR A 57 10.53 -5.40 5.11
C THR A 57 9.93 -6.75 4.75
N CYS A 58 10.23 -7.82 5.49
CA CYS A 58 9.72 -9.18 5.22
C CYS A 58 8.32 -9.40 5.78
N CYS A 59 7.91 -8.61 6.78
CA CYS A 59 6.65 -8.76 7.50
C CYS A 59 5.72 -7.57 7.22
N SER A 60 4.42 -7.74 7.44
CA SER A 60 3.49 -6.59 7.45
C SER A 60 3.62 -5.80 8.74
N ALA A 61 3.27 -4.50 8.70
CA ALA A 61 3.24 -3.68 9.91
C ALA A 61 2.27 -4.24 10.97
N SER A 62 1.17 -4.90 10.55
CA SER A 62 0.22 -5.54 11.46
C SER A 62 0.79 -6.79 12.14
N GLU A 63 1.57 -7.62 11.43
CA GLU A 63 2.32 -8.73 12.03
C GLU A 63 3.36 -8.23 13.04
N LEU A 64 4.16 -7.23 12.65
CA LEU A 64 5.18 -6.65 13.53
C LEU A 64 4.55 -6.05 14.79
N THR A 65 3.42 -5.37 14.65
CA THR A 65 2.69 -4.78 15.77
C THR A 65 2.17 -5.85 16.73
N TYR A 66 1.58 -6.93 16.22
CA TYR A 66 1.10 -8.02 17.08
C TYR A 66 2.24 -8.72 17.82
N LYS A 67 3.37 -8.98 17.14
CA LYS A 67 4.56 -9.55 17.78
C LYS A 67 5.11 -8.65 18.87
N PHE A 68 5.15 -7.33 18.64
CA PHE A 68 5.64 -6.38 19.63
C PHE A 68 4.76 -6.32 20.89
N PHE A 69 3.44 -6.47 20.73
CA PHE A 69 2.49 -6.44 21.84
C PHE A 69 1.98 -7.82 22.29
N SER A 70 2.62 -8.92 21.88
CA SER A 70 2.09 -10.27 22.12
C SER A 70 1.94 -10.63 23.59
N ASP A 71 2.79 -10.05 24.45
CA ASP A 71 2.74 -10.27 25.89
C ASP A 71 1.56 -9.53 26.56
N TYR A 72 0.95 -8.58 25.85
CA TYR A 72 -0.15 -7.74 26.33
C TYR A 72 -1.49 -8.04 25.64
N LEU A 73 -1.48 -8.83 24.57
CA LEU A 73 -2.65 -9.14 23.76
C LEU A 73 -3.05 -10.60 23.94
N GLU A 74 -4.35 -10.86 23.99
CA GLU A 74 -4.86 -12.22 23.87
C GLU A 74 -4.54 -12.79 22.49
N TRP A 75 -4.30 -14.10 22.42
CA TRP A 75 -3.97 -14.79 21.17
C TRP A 75 -5.01 -14.56 20.06
N ASP A 76 -6.28 -14.33 20.43
CA ASP A 76 -7.35 -14.07 19.48
C ASP A 76 -7.12 -12.82 18.62
N TYR A 77 -6.34 -11.83 19.09
CA TYR A 77 -5.96 -10.64 18.29
C TYR A 77 -5.01 -10.98 17.14
N SER A 78 -4.46 -12.19 17.10
CA SER A 78 -3.65 -12.68 15.97
C SER A 78 -4.42 -12.62 14.65
N ARG A 79 -5.76 -12.74 14.70
CA ARG A 79 -6.62 -12.56 13.51
C ARG A 79 -6.59 -11.15 12.95
N VAL A 80 -6.51 -10.11 13.80
CA VAL A 80 -6.43 -8.71 13.34
C VAL A 80 -5.12 -8.47 12.60
N ALA A 81 -4.03 -9.03 13.13
CA ALA A 81 -2.73 -8.99 12.46
C ALA A 81 -2.72 -9.75 11.13
N LEU A 82 -3.38 -10.92 11.07
CA LEU A 82 -3.58 -11.66 9.82
C LEU A 82 -4.42 -10.88 8.80
N TYR A 83 -5.45 -10.14 9.23
CA TYR A 83 -6.25 -9.32 8.31
C TYR A 83 -5.39 -8.27 7.60
N GLY A 84 -4.53 -7.57 8.35
CA GLY A 84 -3.57 -6.61 7.78
C GLY A 84 -2.54 -7.30 6.87
N ALA A 85 -1.97 -8.43 7.31
CA ALA A 85 -0.98 -9.17 6.53
C ALA A 85 -1.55 -9.64 5.18
N ILE A 86 -2.80 -10.13 5.16
CA ILE A 86 -3.52 -10.50 3.93
C ILE A 86 -3.77 -9.27 3.06
N GLY A 87 -4.15 -8.13 3.66
CA GLY A 87 -4.34 -6.86 2.95
C GLY A 87 -3.08 -6.39 2.22
N ASP A 88 -1.91 -6.61 2.82
CA ASP A 88 -0.60 -6.27 2.23
C ASP A 88 -0.01 -7.38 1.34
N TYR A 89 -0.72 -8.49 1.13
CA TYR A 89 -0.21 -9.68 0.44
C TYR A 89 1.05 -10.29 1.08
N LEU A 90 1.20 -10.15 2.40
CA LEU A 90 2.28 -10.68 3.23
C LEU A 90 1.80 -11.82 4.14
N ASP A 91 0.83 -12.62 3.68
CA ASP A 91 0.23 -13.75 4.40
C ASP A 91 1.02 -15.07 4.26
N THR A 92 2.25 -14.99 3.78
CA THR A 92 3.15 -16.14 3.54
C THR A 92 4.41 -16.14 4.41
N THR A 93 4.53 -15.20 5.35
CA THR A 93 5.61 -15.24 6.36
C THR A 93 5.50 -16.51 7.20
N PRO A 94 6.61 -17.01 7.79
CA PRO A 94 6.57 -18.18 8.66
C PRO A 94 5.53 -18.05 9.79
N TRP A 95 5.44 -16.85 10.39
CA TRP A 95 4.47 -16.55 11.44
C TRP A 95 3.02 -16.55 10.91
N ALA A 96 2.76 -15.94 9.75
CA ALA A 96 1.41 -15.91 9.18
C ALA A 96 0.93 -17.33 8.84
N LEU A 97 1.80 -18.13 8.23
CA LEU A 97 1.49 -19.53 7.88
C LEU A 97 1.23 -20.40 9.11
N GLU A 98 2.02 -20.24 10.18
CA GLU A 98 1.80 -20.94 11.43
C GLU A 98 0.51 -20.51 12.13
N THR A 99 0.27 -19.21 12.20
CA THR A 99 -0.93 -18.64 12.85
C THR A 99 -2.20 -19.02 12.10
N LEU A 100 -2.19 -18.99 10.77
CA LEU A 100 -3.32 -19.40 9.93
C LEU A 100 -3.70 -20.88 10.11
N ARG A 101 -2.76 -21.77 10.48
CA ARG A 101 -3.07 -23.19 10.77
C ARG A 101 -3.90 -23.37 12.03
N ASN A 102 -3.91 -22.38 12.92
CA ASN A 102 -4.66 -22.38 14.17
C ASN A 102 -6.03 -21.68 14.04
N TRP A 103 -6.38 -21.17 12.86
CA TRP A 103 -7.68 -20.59 12.54
C TRP A 103 -8.36 -21.35 11.39
N ASP A 104 -9.69 -21.25 11.25
CA ASP A 104 -10.31 -21.58 9.96
C ASP A 104 -9.90 -20.50 8.95
N LYS A 105 -8.99 -20.88 8.04
CA LYS A 105 -8.45 -19.95 7.04
C LYS A 105 -9.53 -19.29 6.18
N ARG A 106 -10.64 -19.96 5.86
CA ARG A 106 -11.70 -19.39 5.01
C ARG A 106 -12.39 -18.24 5.73
N THR A 107 -12.62 -18.39 7.03
CA THR A 107 -13.12 -17.29 7.86
C THR A 107 -12.14 -16.13 7.89
N ILE A 108 -10.83 -16.39 8.09
CA ILE A 108 -9.83 -15.30 8.13
C ILE A 108 -9.76 -14.55 6.80
N TYR A 109 -9.73 -15.25 5.66
CA TYR A 109 -9.73 -14.61 4.34
C TYR A 109 -11.03 -13.84 4.07
N PHE A 110 -12.18 -14.36 4.50
CA PHE A 110 -13.45 -13.64 4.38
C PHE A 110 -13.44 -12.33 5.16
N GLU A 111 -13.04 -12.37 6.44
CA GLU A 111 -12.97 -11.18 7.30
C GLU A 111 -11.94 -10.17 6.81
N ALA A 112 -10.76 -10.63 6.38
CA ALA A 112 -9.74 -9.78 5.76
C ALA A 112 -10.26 -9.12 4.47
N GLY A 113 -11.01 -9.87 3.64
CA GLY A 113 -11.64 -9.36 2.42
C GLY A 113 -12.70 -8.30 2.72
N VAL A 114 -13.57 -8.54 3.71
CA VAL A 114 -14.56 -7.55 4.17
C VAL A 114 -13.86 -6.28 4.66
N LEU A 115 -12.82 -6.41 5.48
CA LEU A 115 -12.07 -5.26 6.00
C LEU A 115 -11.43 -4.46 4.85
N THR A 116 -10.68 -5.13 3.98
CA THR A 116 -9.93 -4.50 2.89
C THR A 116 -10.86 -3.80 1.90
N GLN A 117 -11.90 -4.49 1.42
CA GLN A 117 -12.84 -3.90 0.46
C GLN A 117 -13.71 -2.82 1.09
N GLY A 118 -14.14 -3.02 2.33
CA GLY A 118 -14.93 -2.02 3.06
C GLY A 118 -14.15 -0.73 3.29
N LEU A 119 -12.85 -0.81 3.57
CA LEU A 119 -11.97 0.35 3.71
C LEU A 119 -11.68 1.04 2.36
N GLU A 120 -11.50 0.29 1.28
CA GLU A 120 -11.29 0.86 -0.07
C GLU A 120 -12.54 1.63 -0.55
N GLY A 121 -13.74 1.13 -0.26
CA GLY A 121 -15.00 1.88 -0.47
C GLY A 121 -15.20 3.08 0.46
N SER A 122 -14.28 3.33 1.41
CA SER A 122 -14.42 4.33 2.50
C SER A 122 -13.29 5.35 2.58
N ARG A 123 -12.48 5.51 1.52
CA ARG A 123 -11.20 6.26 1.55
C ARG A 123 -11.25 7.62 2.26
N ARG A 124 -12.31 8.41 2.07
CA ARG A 124 -12.48 9.77 2.63
C ARG A 124 -13.31 9.84 3.93
N LEU A 125 -13.83 8.71 4.41
CA LEU A 125 -14.70 8.67 5.59
C LEU A 125 -13.86 8.44 6.85
N TYR A 126 -13.18 9.48 7.31
CA TYR A 126 -12.23 9.37 8.42
C TYR A 126 -12.89 8.92 9.74
N ASP A 127 -14.08 9.41 10.06
CA ASP A 127 -14.78 9.02 11.29
C ASP A 127 -15.29 7.58 11.23
N PHE A 128 -15.73 7.13 10.05
CA PHE A 128 -16.04 5.72 9.83
C PHE A 128 -14.81 4.83 10.03
N LYS A 129 -13.65 5.22 9.50
CA LYS A 129 -12.39 4.47 9.72
C LYS A 129 -12.01 4.40 11.21
N ARG A 130 -12.19 5.48 11.97
CA ARG A 130 -12.00 5.47 13.43
C ARG A 130 -12.97 4.51 14.12
N HIS A 131 -14.21 4.45 13.65
CA HIS A 131 -15.19 3.47 14.15
C HIS A 131 -14.75 2.03 13.86
N VAL A 132 -14.23 1.75 12.67
CA VAL A 132 -13.64 0.43 12.34
C VAL A 132 -12.49 0.09 13.29
N VAL A 133 -11.57 1.02 13.55
CA VAL A 133 -10.47 0.81 14.52
C VAL A 133 -11.01 0.46 15.91
N LYS A 134 -12.00 1.21 16.42
CA LYS A 134 -12.62 0.90 17.72
C LYS A 134 -13.26 -0.48 17.73
N HIS A 135 -13.96 -0.84 16.66
CA HIS A 135 -14.60 -2.15 16.51
C HIS A 135 -13.59 -3.30 16.54
N LEU A 136 -12.46 -3.15 15.84
CA LEU A 136 -11.36 -4.13 15.85
C LEU A 136 -10.64 -4.17 17.20
N ALA A 137 -10.52 -3.03 17.89
CA ALA A 137 -9.91 -2.97 19.24
C ALA A 137 -10.73 -3.74 20.28
N GLU A 138 -12.05 -3.86 20.09
CA GLU A 138 -12.94 -4.72 20.88
C GLU A 138 -12.90 -6.19 20.42
N ASN A 139 -11.92 -6.54 19.58
CA ASN A 139 -11.74 -7.85 18.96
C ASN A 139 -13.01 -8.34 18.24
N LYS A 140 -13.80 -7.46 17.61
CA LYS A 140 -14.99 -7.87 16.85
C LYS A 140 -14.62 -8.16 15.39
N LEU A 141 -15.35 -9.10 14.79
CA LEU A 141 -15.16 -9.48 13.39
C LEU A 141 -15.54 -8.31 12.45
N PRO A 142 -14.75 -8.03 11.39
CA PRO A 142 -15.08 -7.04 10.36
C PRO A 142 -16.52 -7.17 9.82
N SER A 143 -16.97 -8.38 9.52
CA SER A 143 -18.32 -8.68 9.02
C SER A 143 -19.44 -8.35 10.01
N GLY A 144 -19.12 -8.29 11.31
CA GLY A 144 -20.04 -7.87 12.37
C GLY A 144 -20.36 -6.38 12.34
N LEU A 145 -19.59 -5.56 11.62
CA LEU A 145 -19.88 -4.15 11.41
C LEU A 145 -20.67 -3.99 10.11
N SER A 146 -22.01 -3.94 10.21
CA SER A 146 -22.91 -3.98 9.04
C SER A 146 -22.60 -2.91 7.98
N GLU A 147 -22.25 -1.70 8.40
CA GLU A 147 -21.86 -0.64 7.46
C GLU A 147 -20.58 -1.01 6.68
N LEU A 148 -19.58 -1.61 7.34
CA LEU A 148 -18.35 -2.08 6.67
C LEU A 148 -18.65 -3.19 5.68
N LEU A 149 -19.48 -4.16 6.07
CA LEU A 149 -19.88 -5.27 5.20
C LEU A 149 -20.61 -4.79 3.94
N VAL A 150 -21.59 -3.89 4.08
CA VAL A 150 -22.33 -3.33 2.94
C VAL A 150 -21.37 -2.59 1.99
N ARG A 151 -20.45 -1.80 2.54
CA ARG A 151 -19.43 -1.09 1.73
C ARG A 151 -18.51 -2.05 1.00
N ALA A 152 -18.09 -3.15 1.64
CA ALA A 152 -17.27 -4.17 1.02
C ALA A 152 -17.98 -4.84 -0.17
N LEU A 153 -19.28 -5.10 -0.06
CA LEU A 153 -20.09 -5.66 -1.15
C LEU A 153 -20.20 -4.68 -2.32
N ILE A 154 -20.49 -3.41 -2.04
CA ILE A 154 -20.56 -2.36 -3.07
C ILE A 154 -19.22 -2.21 -3.79
N GLU A 155 -18.11 -2.13 -3.03
CA GLU A 155 -16.78 -1.99 -3.62
C GLU A 155 -16.39 -3.21 -4.47
N SER A 156 -16.80 -4.42 -4.06
CA SER A 156 -16.58 -5.64 -4.85
C SER A 156 -17.33 -5.60 -6.19
N MET A 157 -18.52 -4.99 -6.24
CA MET A 157 -19.24 -4.80 -7.50
C MET A 157 -18.55 -3.73 -8.37
N ASN A 158 -18.14 -2.61 -7.77
CA ASN A 158 -17.41 -1.53 -8.46
C ASN A 158 -16.10 -2.06 -9.07
N ASP A 159 -15.40 -2.96 -8.38
CA ASP A 159 -14.18 -3.58 -8.89
C ASP A 159 -14.40 -4.40 -10.16
N GLU A 160 -15.50 -5.15 -10.22
CA GLU A 160 -15.84 -5.99 -11.36
C GLU A 160 -16.29 -5.14 -12.58
N GLU A 161 -17.00 -4.04 -12.31
CA GLU A 161 -17.30 -3.01 -13.31
C GLU A 161 -16.03 -2.34 -13.81
N LEU A 162 -15.13 -1.94 -12.91
CA LEU A 162 -13.82 -1.37 -13.25
C LEU A 162 -13.01 -2.33 -14.12
N ARG A 163 -12.95 -3.61 -13.76
CA ARG A 163 -12.27 -4.65 -14.53
C ARG A 163 -12.80 -4.71 -15.96
N SER A 164 -14.13 -4.71 -16.10
CA SER A 164 -14.81 -4.76 -17.39
C SER A 164 -14.55 -3.50 -18.21
N TRP A 165 -14.61 -2.32 -17.58
CA TRP A 165 -14.28 -1.04 -18.22
C TRP A 165 -12.83 -1.01 -18.72
N VAL A 166 -11.86 -1.44 -17.91
CA VAL A 166 -10.44 -1.45 -18.30
C VAL A 166 -10.20 -2.38 -19.50
N ARG A 167 -10.90 -3.51 -19.58
CA ARG A 167 -10.81 -4.43 -20.72
C ARG A 167 -11.14 -3.73 -22.05
N GLU A 168 -12.07 -2.78 -22.03
CA GLU A 168 -12.55 -2.06 -23.22
C GLU A 168 -11.74 -0.80 -23.55
N HIS A 169 -10.99 -0.25 -22.57
CA HIS A 169 -10.39 1.10 -22.67
C HIS A 169 -8.86 1.14 -22.55
N PHE A 170 -8.19 -0.01 -22.34
CA PHE A 170 -6.73 -0.02 -22.24
C PHE A 170 -6.05 0.31 -23.58
N ASN A 171 -4.90 0.97 -23.48
CA ASN A 171 -3.97 1.21 -24.56
C ASN A 171 -2.65 0.51 -24.24
N SER A 172 -1.74 0.43 -25.22
CA SER A 172 -0.44 -0.21 -25.04
C SER A 172 0.68 0.44 -25.83
N LEU A 173 1.89 0.36 -25.28
CA LEU A 173 3.18 0.56 -25.95
C LEU A 173 3.92 -0.79 -26.03
N ASN A 174 5.26 -0.79 -26.17
CA ASN A 174 6.03 -2.03 -26.29
C ASN A 174 6.02 -2.83 -24.98
N ASN A 175 6.24 -2.15 -23.86
CA ASN A 175 6.42 -2.73 -22.53
C ASN A 175 5.34 -2.31 -21.52
N ILE A 176 4.44 -1.41 -21.91
CA ILE A 176 3.45 -0.81 -21.01
C ILE A 176 2.02 -0.99 -21.54
N GLY A 177 1.10 -1.37 -20.65
CA GLY A 177 -0.34 -1.18 -20.82
C GLY A 177 -0.83 0.00 -19.98
N TYR A 178 -1.74 0.83 -20.47
CA TYR A 178 -2.22 1.97 -19.70
C TYR A 178 -3.69 2.34 -19.92
N VAL A 179 -4.30 2.95 -18.91
CA VAL A 179 -5.63 3.56 -18.95
C VAL A 179 -5.65 4.94 -18.32
N GLY A 180 -6.46 5.84 -18.87
CA GLY A 180 -6.66 7.20 -18.37
C GLY A 180 -8.04 7.39 -17.74
N ASN A 181 -8.08 8.02 -16.57
CA ASN A 181 -9.27 8.37 -15.78
C ASN A 181 -10.25 7.20 -15.57
N PRO A 182 -9.80 6.04 -15.05
CA PRO A 182 -10.69 4.91 -14.81
C PRO A 182 -11.77 5.24 -13.75
N PRO A 183 -12.95 4.61 -13.83
CA PRO A 183 -14.04 4.80 -12.87
C PRO A 183 -13.84 3.97 -11.59
N GLY A 184 -12.70 4.14 -10.92
CA GLY A 184 -12.38 3.37 -9.71
C GLY A 184 -10.93 3.47 -9.26
N SER A 185 -10.48 2.47 -8.49
CA SER A 185 -9.14 2.43 -7.92
C SER A 185 -8.06 2.40 -9.01
N LEU A 186 -7.14 3.38 -8.98
CA LEU A 186 -5.99 3.43 -9.90
C LEU A 186 -5.11 2.18 -9.78
N GLY A 187 -4.95 1.63 -8.58
CA GLY A 187 -4.13 0.43 -8.35
C GLY A 187 -4.67 -0.80 -9.10
N LYS A 188 -5.96 -1.08 -8.93
CA LYS A 188 -6.65 -2.18 -9.61
C LYS A 188 -6.75 -1.93 -11.12
N ALA A 189 -7.01 -0.70 -11.53
CA ALA A 189 -7.01 -0.33 -12.94
C ALA A 189 -5.66 -0.56 -13.63
N ALA A 190 -4.55 -0.20 -12.96
CA ALA A 190 -3.20 -0.44 -13.46
C ALA A 190 -2.89 -1.94 -13.57
N LEU A 191 -3.30 -2.73 -12.57
CA LEU A 191 -3.19 -4.19 -12.61
C LEU A 191 -3.94 -4.78 -13.81
N TYR A 192 -5.19 -4.37 -14.05
CA TYR A 192 -5.96 -4.88 -15.18
C TYR A 192 -5.44 -4.38 -16.53
N ALA A 193 -4.94 -3.13 -16.60
CA ALA A 193 -4.30 -2.61 -17.80
C ALA A 193 -3.08 -3.47 -18.16
N ARG A 194 -2.26 -3.88 -17.16
CA ARG A 194 -1.17 -4.84 -17.34
C ARG A 194 -1.66 -6.18 -17.91
N ILE A 195 -2.68 -6.76 -17.27
CA ILE A 195 -3.20 -8.09 -17.61
C ILE A 195 -3.77 -8.11 -19.03
N TYR A 196 -4.64 -7.16 -19.37
CA TYR A 196 -5.32 -7.16 -20.67
C TYR A 196 -4.40 -6.78 -21.83
N SER A 197 -3.47 -5.86 -21.62
CA SER A 197 -2.44 -5.53 -22.61
C SER A 197 -1.37 -6.62 -22.78
N LYS A 198 -1.31 -7.58 -21.85
CA LYS A 198 -0.26 -8.61 -21.76
C LYS A 198 1.15 -8.01 -21.71
N LYS A 199 1.28 -6.87 -21.04
CA LYS A 199 2.55 -6.15 -20.90
C LYS A 199 3.16 -6.36 -19.52
N PRO A 200 4.48 -6.21 -19.37
CA PRO A 200 5.14 -6.39 -18.08
C PRO A 200 4.72 -5.33 -17.06
N VAL A 201 4.41 -4.10 -17.49
CA VAL A 201 4.00 -3.01 -16.62
C VAL A 201 2.62 -2.48 -17.03
N GLY A 202 1.75 -2.24 -16.05
CA GLY A 202 0.47 -1.57 -16.24
C GLY A 202 0.41 -0.24 -15.51
N ILE A 203 -0.28 0.73 -16.09
CA ILE A 203 -0.40 2.09 -15.57
C ILE A 203 -1.87 2.51 -15.59
N ALA A 204 -2.32 3.14 -14.52
CA ALA A 204 -3.55 3.91 -14.54
C ALA A 204 -3.26 5.30 -14.02
N PHE A 205 -3.80 6.32 -14.69
CA PHE A 205 -3.61 7.71 -14.29
C PHE A 205 -4.92 8.47 -14.27
N GLN A 206 -5.06 9.42 -13.34
CA GLN A 206 -6.21 10.31 -13.25
C GLN A 206 -5.75 11.75 -13.11
N ARG A 207 -6.43 12.65 -13.83
CA ARG A 207 -6.15 14.08 -13.74
C ARG A 207 -6.64 14.62 -12.39
N HIS A 208 -5.75 15.30 -11.67
CA HIS A 208 -6.07 16.04 -10.47
C HIS A 208 -5.38 17.40 -10.50
N LYS A 209 -6.17 18.46 -10.72
CA LYS A 209 -5.69 19.83 -10.96
C LYS A 209 -4.71 19.86 -12.16
N GLY A 210 -3.51 20.40 -11.97
CA GLY A 210 -2.45 20.47 -13.00
C GLY A 210 -1.58 19.23 -13.12
N PHE A 211 -1.93 18.13 -12.44
CA PHE A 211 -1.13 16.90 -12.40
C PHE A 211 -1.93 15.67 -12.81
N TYR A 212 -1.23 14.64 -13.27
CA TYR A 212 -1.72 13.27 -13.26
C TYR A 212 -1.18 12.55 -12.03
N ASN A 213 -2.07 11.96 -11.24
CA ASN A 213 -1.72 10.97 -10.24
C ASN A 213 -1.83 9.59 -10.86
N MET A 214 -0.84 8.74 -10.64
CA MET A 214 -0.68 7.46 -11.32
C MET A 214 -0.42 6.34 -10.33
N SER A 215 -0.91 5.16 -10.66
CA SER A 215 -0.50 3.90 -10.05
C SER A 215 0.11 3.00 -11.11
N LEU A 216 1.19 2.32 -10.75
CA LEU A 216 1.91 1.38 -11.60
C LEU A 216 1.97 0.01 -10.94
N ARG A 217 1.89 -1.04 -11.76
CA ARG A 217 1.95 -2.44 -11.34
C ARG A 217 2.85 -3.23 -12.29
N ALA A 218 3.85 -3.91 -11.75
CA ALA A 218 4.72 -4.81 -12.50
C ALA A 218 4.28 -6.27 -12.33
N GLY A 219 4.30 -7.03 -13.42
CA GLY A 219 4.02 -8.47 -13.45
C GLY A 219 5.26 -9.35 -13.44
N ILE A 220 6.43 -8.73 -13.50
CA ILE A 220 7.76 -9.34 -13.53
C ILE A 220 8.63 -8.66 -12.47
N ASP A 221 9.81 -9.22 -12.26
CA ASP A 221 10.75 -8.73 -11.25
C ASP A 221 11.50 -7.47 -11.73
N ILE A 222 10.85 -6.32 -11.57
CA ILE A 222 11.38 -5.00 -11.92
C ILE A 222 11.18 -4.07 -10.74
N ASP A 223 12.21 -3.29 -10.41
CA ASP A 223 12.15 -2.26 -9.38
C ASP A 223 11.55 -0.95 -9.90
N LEU A 224 10.23 -0.85 -9.81
CA LEU A 224 9.48 0.36 -10.16
C LEU A 224 9.85 1.54 -9.25
N ASN A 225 10.26 1.31 -8.01
CA ASN A 225 10.64 2.39 -7.09
C ASN A 225 11.90 3.08 -7.61
N THR A 226 12.94 2.32 -7.94
CA THR A 226 14.18 2.86 -8.51
C THR A 226 13.94 3.55 -9.85
N ILE A 227 13.20 2.93 -10.77
CA ILE A 227 12.92 3.49 -12.10
C ILE A 227 12.15 4.82 -11.99
N LEU A 228 11.09 4.88 -11.18
CA LEU A 228 10.28 6.09 -11.05
C LEU A 228 11.03 7.24 -10.37
N ARG A 229 11.90 6.94 -9.39
CA ARG A 229 12.77 7.93 -8.76
C ARG A 229 13.79 8.53 -9.74
N GLN A 230 14.15 7.81 -10.82
CA GLN A 230 15.02 8.33 -11.88
C GLN A 230 14.26 9.17 -12.92
N ILE A 231 13.06 8.74 -13.32
CA ILE A 231 12.30 9.38 -14.40
C ILE A 231 11.55 10.61 -13.90
N THR A 232 10.75 10.47 -12.83
CA THR A 232 9.77 11.49 -12.45
C THR A 232 10.37 12.86 -12.08
N PRO A 233 11.55 12.97 -11.42
CA PRO A 233 12.12 14.28 -11.11
C PRO A 233 12.49 15.09 -12.36
N ARG A 234 12.98 14.42 -13.42
CA ARG A 234 13.33 15.07 -14.70
C ARG A 234 12.12 15.66 -15.42
N LEU A 235 10.92 15.18 -15.09
CA LEU A 235 9.66 15.65 -15.63
C LEU A 235 8.93 16.63 -14.69
N GLY A 236 9.57 17.09 -13.62
CA GLY A 236 8.96 17.98 -12.62
C GLY A 236 7.89 17.28 -11.77
N GLY A 237 8.02 15.96 -11.60
CA GLY A 237 7.12 15.11 -10.82
C GLY A 237 7.83 14.39 -9.68
N THR A 238 7.10 13.48 -9.04
CA THR A 238 7.58 12.61 -7.96
C THR A 238 7.07 11.19 -8.18
N GLY A 239 7.83 10.18 -7.78
CA GLY A 239 7.40 8.78 -7.89
C GLY A 239 8.25 7.84 -7.05
N GLY A 240 7.65 6.73 -6.64
CA GLY A 240 8.25 5.76 -5.73
C GLY A 240 7.20 4.82 -5.14
N GLY A 241 7.64 3.85 -4.34
CA GLY A 241 6.79 2.87 -3.67
C GLY A 241 7.54 1.57 -3.41
N HIS A 242 6.86 0.45 -3.60
CA HIS A 242 7.47 -0.88 -3.52
C HIS A 242 8.02 -1.32 -4.88
N HIS A 243 8.85 -2.37 -4.84
CA HIS A 243 9.46 -3.02 -6.01
C HIS A 243 8.47 -3.20 -7.18
N ARG A 244 7.33 -3.87 -6.96
CA ARG A 244 6.34 -4.18 -8.02
C ARG A 244 5.09 -3.30 -8.05
N ALA A 245 4.98 -2.35 -7.12
CA ALA A 245 3.80 -1.52 -6.95
C ALA A 245 4.21 -0.13 -6.49
N ALA A 246 4.07 0.86 -7.38
CA ALA A 246 4.53 2.21 -7.11
C ALA A 246 3.53 3.27 -7.60
N GLY A 247 3.65 4.48 -7.06
CA GLY A 247 2.89 5.64 -7.46
C GLY A 247 3.76 6.66 -8.17
N ALA A 248 3.15 7.46 -9.04
CA ALA A 248 3.80 8.61 -9.66
C ALA A 248 2.86 9.80 -9.75
N ARG A 249 3.42 11.00 -9.75
CA ARG A 249 2.71 12.25 -9.97
C ARG A 249 3.51 13.13 -10.89
N ILE A 250 2.95 13.53 -12.03
CA ILE A 250 3.63 14.35 -13.04
C ILE A 250 2.72 15.47 -13.55
N PRO A 251 3.27 16.59 -14.06
CA PRO A 251 2.49 17.63 -14.74
C PRO A 251 1.69 17.07 -15.93
N VAL A 252 0.48 17.59 -16.17
CA VAL A 252 -0.40 17.09 -17.24
C VAL A 252 0.20 17.16 -18.64
N ASN A 253 1.07 18.15 -18.90
CA ASN A 253 1.76 18.31 -20.18
C ASN A 253 2.95 17.35 -20.37
N LYS A 254 3.26 16.50 -19.37
CA LYS A 254 4.38 15.56 -19.39
C LYS A 254 3.95 14.09 -19.53
N LEU A 255 2.66 13.83 -19.73
CA LEU A 255 2.13 12.46 -19.84
C LEU A 255 2.79 11.67 -20.98
N LYS A 256 2.90 12.27 -22.17
CA LYS A 256 3.50 11.60 -23.33
C LYS A 256 4.98 11.29 -23.09
N ASP A 257 5.75 12.31 -22.70
CA ASP A 257 7.18 12.17 -22.35
C ASP A 257 7.40 11.06 -21.32
N PHE A 258 6.57 11.01 -20.27
CA PHE A 258 6.64 9.98 -19.23
C PHE A 258 6.41 8.57 -19.76
N LEU A 259 5.34 8.37 -20.56
CA LEU A 259 5.01 7.06 -21.09
C LEU A 259 6.10 6.53 -22.03
N GLU A 260 6.62 7.38 -22.92
CA GLU A 260 7.69 7.03 -23.85
C GLU A 260 9.01 6.72 -23.13
N GLU A 261 9.40 7.58 -22.18
CA GLU A 261 10.64 7.38 -21.43
C GLU A 261 10.61 6.13 -20.55
N LEU A 262 9.47 5.86 -19.89
CA LEU A 262 9.30 4.64 -19.12
C LEU A 262 9.32 3.39 -20.02
N ASP A 263 8.66 3.42 -21.19
CA ASP A 263 8.60 2.29 -22.11
C ASP A 263 9.99 1.90 -22.61
N MET A 264 10.81 2.90 -22.97
CA MET A 264 12.21 2.72 -23.37
C MET A 264 13.09 2.24 -22.22
N THR A 265 12.93 2.83 -21.03
CA THR A 265 13.74 2.45 -19.86
C THR A 265 13.56 0.98 -19.52
N LEU A 266 12.32 0.48 -19.62
CA LEU A 266 11.97 -0.92 -19.35
C LEU A 266 12.64 -1.93 -20.29
N GLU A 267 13.02 -1.55 -21.52
CA GLU A 267 13.74 -2.44 -22.45
C GLU A 267 15.05 -2.98 -21.87
N ASN A 268 15.68 -2.22 -20.97
CA ASN A 268 16.93 -2.63 -20.30
C ASN A 268 16.71 -3.70 -19.22
N TYR A 269 15.47 -3.90 -18.77
CA TYR A 269 15.12 -4.79 -17.66
C TYR A 269 14.36 -6.05 -18.09
N ILE A 270 13.84 -6.11 -19.32
CA ILE A 270 12.96 -7.20 -19.82
C ILE A 270 13.72 -8.23 -20.68
N LYS A 271 15.06 -8.17 -20.72
CA LYS A 271 15.87 -9.12 -21.49
C LYS A 271 15.77 -10.56 -20.99
#